data_AF-A0A521SWF5-F1
#
_entry.id   AF-A0A521SWF5-F1
#
_cell.length_a   1.000
_cell.length_b   1.000
_cell.length_c   1.000
_cell.angle_alpha   90.00
_cell.angle_beta   90.00
_cell.angle_gamma   90.00
#
_symmetry.space_group_name_H-M   'P 1'
#
loop_
_entity.id
_entity.type
_entity.pdbx_description
1 polymer ?
#
loop_
_entity_poly.entity_id
_entity_poly.type
_entity_poly.pdbx_seq_one_letter_code
_entity_poly.pdbx_strand_id
1 'polypeptide(L)'
;MTNDPVILALVALLAPVASFLLIAAVFPLRRSGKPAAYLSIAAVGLSLVAAVRLWLVMGTAEGPVHHAWSWLPAYEKAFASVDQHADAG
;
A
#
# COMPACT_ATOMS: atom_id res chain seq x y z
N MET A 1 9.46 -11.24 8.51
CA MET A 1 8.38 -10.30 8.10
C MET A 1 8.93 -8.90 8.28
N THR A 2 8.79 -8.01 7.30
CA THR A 2 9.34 -6.64 7.38
C THR A 2 8.53 -5.84 8.40
N ASN A 3 9.21 -5.08 9.27
CA ASN A 3 8.59 -4.17 10.25
C ASN A 3 8.71 -2.70 9.83
N ASP A 4 9.17 -2.44 8.61
CA ASP A 4 9.27 -1.09 8.07
C ASP A 4 7.85 -0.51 7.86
N PRO A 5 7.49 0.58 8.58
CA PRO A 5 6.16 1.18 8.51
C PRO A 5 5.84 1.72 7.10
N VAL A 6 6.84 2.19 6.35
CA VAL A 6 6.67 2.69 4.98
C VAL A 6 6.25 1.55 4.06
N ILE A 7 6.91 0.40 4.18
CA ILE A 7 6.58 -0.79 3.38
C ILE A 7 5.19 -1.32 3.77
N LEU A 8 4.85 -1.34 5.06
CA LEU A 8 3.52 -1.78 5.52
C LEU A 8 2.41 -0.86 5.00
N ALA A 9 2.61 0.47 5.01
CA ALA A 9 1.68 1.44 4.44
C ALA A 9 1.51 1.26 2.92
N LEU A 10 2.62 1.08 2.20
CA LEU A 10 2.60 0.81 0.75
C LEU A 10 1.86 -0.48 0.44
N VAL A 11 2.09 -1.55 1.19
CA VAL A 11 1.41 -2.84 0.99
C VAL A 11 -0.08 -2.72 1.30
N ALA A 12 -0.44 -2.05 2.39
CA ALA A 12 -1.84 -1.81 2.75
C ALA A 12 -2.60 -1.08 1.62
N LEU A 13 -1.97 -0.07 1.01
CA LEU A 13 -2.58 0.73 -0.06
C LEU A 13 -2.57 0.03 -1.42
N LEU A 14 -1.44 -0.56 -1.81
CA LEU A 14 -1.21 -1.06 -3.18
C LEU A 14 -1.68 -2.50 -3.39
N ALA A 15 -1.82 -3.32 -2.35
CA ALA A 15 -2.33 -4.68 -2.51
C ALA A 15 -3.70 -4.77 -3.23
N PRO A 16 -4.73 -3.98 -2.86
CA PRO A 16 -6.01 -4.02 -3.58
C PRO A 16 -5.91 -3.47 -5.01
N VAL A 17 -5.11 -2.42 -5.22
CA VAL A 17 -4.87 -1.83 -6.55
C VAL A 17 -4.18 -2.84 -7.47
N ALA A 18 -3.15 -3.52 -6.97
CA ALA A 18 -2.44 -4.57 -7.69
C ALA A 18 -3.38 -5.73 -8.07
N SER A 19 -4.27 -6.14 -7.16
CA SER A 19 -5.27 -7.17 -7.44
C SER A 19 -6.21 -6.76 -8.56
N PHE A 20 -6.72 -5.52 -8.53
CA PHE A 20 -7.56 -4.98 -9.60
C PHE A 20 -6.82 -4.98 -10.94
N LEU A 21 -5.57 -4.50 -10.98
CA LEU A 21 -4.75 -4.46 -12.20
C LEU A 21 -4.48 -5.86 -12.74
N LEU A 22 -4.19 -6.83 -11.88
CA LEU A 22 -3.97 -8.22 -12.27
C LEU A 22 -5.23 -8.84 -12.86
N ILE A 23 -6.40 -8.65 -12.23
CA ILE A 23 -7.68 -9.14 -12.75
C ILE A 23 -8.02 -8.48 -14.09
N ALA A 24 -7.72 -7.18 -14.25
CA ALA A 24 -7.97 -6.44 -15.48
C ALA A 24 -7.06 -6.88 -16.64
N ALA A 25 -5.77 -7.13 -16.37
CA ALA A 25 -4.78 -7.47 -17.38
C ALA A 25 -4.79 -8.96 -17.80
N VAL A 26 -5.08 -9.86 -16.87
CA VAL A 26 -4.97 -11.31 -17.11
C VAL A 26 -6.28 -11.87 -17.67
N PHE A 27 -6.33 -11.98 -19.01
CA PHE A 27 -7.50 -12.46 -19.76
C PHE A 27 -8.16 -13.77 -19.26
N PRO A 28 -7.42 -14.84 -18.88
CA PRO A 28 -8.05 -16.06 -18.36
C PRO A 28 -8.71 -15.86 -16.98
N LEU A 29 -8.19 -14.94 -16.16
CA LEU A 29 -8.80 -14.59 -14.86
C LEU A 29 -10.10 -13.80 -15.06
N ARG A 30 -10.15 -12.94 -16.08
CA ARG A 30 -11.37 -12.17 -16.40
C ARG A 30 -12.56 -13.06 -16.79
N ARG A 31 -12.30 -14.23 -17.38
CA ARG A 31 -13.35 -15.22 -17.71
C ARG A 31 -13.66 -16.20 -16.58
N SER A 32 -12.76 -16.34 -15.61
CA SER A 32 -12.89 -17.29 -14.51
C SER A 32 -13.28 -16.53 -13.25
N GLY A 33 -14.59 -16.32 -13.02
CA GLY A 33 -15.08 -15.47 -11.93
C GLY A 33 -14.63 -15.91 -10.53
N LYS A 34 -14.49 -17.22 -10.29
CA LYS A 34 -14.07 -17.78 -8.99
C LYS A 34 -12.61 -17.46 -8.61
N PRO A 35 -11.60 -17.73 -9.45
CA PRO A 35 -10.21 -17.38 -9.11
C PRO A 35 -9.99 -15.87 -8.99
N ALA A 36 -10.68 -15.04 -9.78
CA ALA A 36 -10.62 -13.59 -9.63
C ALA A 36 -11.13 -13.13 -8.25
N ALA A 37 -12.22 -13.75 -7.76
CA ALA A 37 -12.74 -13.46 -6.43
C ALA A 37 -11.78 -13.89 -5.31
N TYR A 38 -11.14 -15.06 -5.41
CA TYR A 38 -10.15 -15.47 -4.41
C TYR A 38 -8.93 -14.53 -4.38
N LEU A 39 -8.47 -14.05 -5.55
CA LEU A 39 -7.35 -13.13 -5.64
C LEU A 39 -7.66 -11.77 -4.99
N SER A 40 -8.87 -11.23 -5.20
CA SER A 40 -9.27 -9.96 -4.58
C SER A 40 -9.45 -10.11 -3.07
N ILE A 41 -10.05 -11.20 -2.60
CA ILE A 41 -10.18 -11.50 -1.17
C ILE A 41 -8.80 -11.62 -0.52
N ALA A 42 -7.88 -12.36 -1.13
CA ALA A 42 -6.52 -12.50 -0.61
C ALA A 42 -5.78 -11.16 -0.54
N ALA A 43 -5.92 -10.32 -1.57
CA ALA A 43 -5.31 -8.99 -1.59
C ALA A 43 -5.88 -8.04 -0.54
N VAL A 44 -7.19 -8.06 -0.32
CA VAL A 44 -7.85 -7.30 0.75
C VAL A 44 -7.44 -7.82 2.12
N GLY A 45 -7.35 -9.15 2.30
CA GLY A 45 -6.84 -9.74 3.54
C GLY A 45 -5.40 -9.33 3.83
N LEU A 46 -4.55 -9.31 2.80
CA LEU A 46 -3.16 -8.86 2.92
C LEU A 46 -3.06 -7.36 3.24
N SER A 47 -3.90 -6.54 2.62
CA SER A 47 -4.04 -5.11 2.93
C SER A 47 -4.44 -4.89 4.40
N LEU A 48 -5.42 -5.64 4.89
CA LEU A 48 -5.88 -5.57 6.28
C LEU A 48 -4.78 -5.99 7.26
N VAL A 49 -4.08 -7.10 6.99
CA VAL A 49 -2.97 -7.56 7.83
C VAL A 49 -1.85 -6.52 7.87
N ALA A 50 -1.52 -5.90 6.74
CA ALA A 50 -0.51 -4.84 6.67
C ALA A 50 -0.93 -3.59 7.46
N ALA A 51 -2.19 -3.17 7.36
CA ALA A 51 -2.73 -2.05 8.12
C ALA A 51 -2.73 -2.30 9.63
N VAL A 52 -3.14 -3.49 10.07
CA VAL A 52 -3.09 -3.88 11.49
C VAL A 52 -1.65 -3.89 11.99
N ARG A 53 -0.71 -4.41 11.20
CA ARG A 53 0.71 -4.40 11.57
C ARG A 53 1.29 -3.00 11.64
N LEU A 54 0.95 -2.14 10.68
CA LEU A 54 1.35 -0.74 10.69
C LEU A 54 0.85 -0.05 11.96
N TRP A 55 -0.42 -0.25 12.33
CA TRP A 55 -0.98 0.32 13.56
C TRP A 55 -0.23 -0.16 14.81
N LEU A 56 0.06 -1.46 14.92
CA LEU A 56 0.81 -2.01 16.04
C LEU A 56 2.24 -1.46 16.13
N VAL A 57 2.91 -1.27 14.99
CA VAL A 57 4.27 -0.69 14.93
C VAL A 57 4.23 0.78 15.32
N MET A 58 3.30 1.56 14.74
CA MET A 58 3.15 2.99 15.01
C MET A 58 2.73 3.29 16.45
N GLY A 59 1.96 2.41 17.11
CA GLY A 59 1.63 2.54 18.54
C GLY A 59 2.83 2.40 19.48
N THR A 60 4.00 2.00 18.98
CA THR A 60 5.26 1.94 19.73
C THR A 60 6.30 2.94 19.22
N ALA A 61 5.95 3.75 18.21
CA ALA A 61 6.87 4.72 17.62
C ALA A 61 6.98 5.97 18.52
N GLU A 62 8.19 6.50 18.66
CA GLU A 62 8.46 7.71 19.47
C GLU A 62 7.95 9.00 18.80
N GLY A 63 7.51 8.94 17.54
CA GLY A 63 6.95 10.08 16.81
C GLY A 63 6.39 9.71 15.43
N PRO A 64 5.76 10.66 14.73
CA PRO A 64 5.18 10.46 13.41
C PRO A 64 6.25 10.04 12.39
N VAL A 65 5.92 9.07 11.54
CA VAL A 65 6.80 8.66 10.44
C VAL A 65 6.37 9.40 9.18
N HIS A 66 7.29 10.24 8.68
CA HIS A 66 7.13 11.00 7.45
C HIS A 66 8.06 10.45 6.38
N HIS A 67 7.51 10.10 5.22
CA HIS A 67 8.32 9.75 4.07
C HIS A 67 7.81 10.48 2.81
N ALA A 68 8.49 11.58 2.47
CA ALA A 68 8.23 12.36 1.28
C ALA A 68 9.20 12.01 0.15
N TRP A 69 8.67 11.77 -1.05
CA TRP A 69 9.47 11.70 -2.28
C TRP A 69 9.05 12.76 -3.29
N SER A 70 10.03 13.32 -4.01
CA SER A 70 9.75 14.25 -5.10
C SER A 70 9.20 13.47 -6.30
N TRP A 71 7.95 13.74 -6.66
CA TRP A 71 7.30 13.06 -7.79
C TRP A 71 7.65 13.71 -9.12
N LEU A 72 7.70 15.05 -9.16
CA LEU A 72 8.04 15.80 -10.36
C LEU A 72 9.18 16.78 -10.04
N PRO A 73 10.43 16.49 -10.46
CA PRO A 73 11.54 17.38 -10.21
C PRO A 73 11.38 18.66 -11.04
N ALA A 74 11.51 19.82 -10.39
CA ALA A 74 11.72 21.09 -11.08
C ALA A 74 13.09 21.65 -10.69
N TYR A 75 13.59 22.58 -11.51
CA TYR A 75 14.90 23.18 -11.37
C TYR A 75 15.15 23.85 -9.99
N GLU A 76 14.11 24.25 -9.24
CA GLU A 76 14.29 24.89 -7.92
C GLU A 76 13.50 24.26 -6.75
N LYS A 77 12.29 23.74 -6.98
CA LYS A 77 11.48 22.98 -6.01
C LYS A 77 10.63 21.96 -6.75
N ALA A 78 10.40 20.78 -6.17
CA ALA A 78 9.51 19.79 -6.79
C ALA A 78 8.14 20.43 -7.07
N PHE A 79 7.65 20.30 -8.31
CA PHE A 79 6.32 20.78 -8.68
C PHE A 79 5.21 20.01 -7.94
N ALA A 80 5.49 18.75 -7.61
CA ALA A 80 4.64 17.90 -6.78
C ALA A 80 5.51 16.96 -5.94
N SER A 81 5.20 16.86 -4.65
CA SER A 81 5.75 15.85 -3.74
C SER A 81 4.63 14.90 -3.32
N VAL A 82 4.93 13.62 -3.23
CA VAL A 82 4.04 12.63 -2.60
C VAL A 82 4.61 12.35 -1.23
N ASP A 83 3.81 12.56 -0.20
CA ASP A 83 4.18 12.29 1.19
C ASP A 83 3.33 11.16 1.74
N GLN A 84 3.96 10.30 2.52
CA GLN A 84 3.31 9.29 3.33
C GLN A 84 3.41 9.71 4.78
N HIS A 85 2.25 9.92 5.38
CA HIS A 85 2.12 10.30 6.78
C HIS A 85 1.51 9.14 7.56
N ALA A 86 2.26 8.62 8.55
CA ALA A 86 1.73 7.69 9.53
C ALA A 86 1.77 8.37 10.90
N ASP A 87 0.58 8.66 11.43
CA ASP A 87 0.42 9.22 12.76
C ASP A 87 0.73 8.17 13.83
N ALA A 88 1.49 8.57 14.85
CA ALA A 88 1.57 7.82 16.10
C ALA A 88 0.33 8.17 16.95
N GLY A 89 -0.41 7.16 17.37
CA GLY A 89 -1.61 7.30 18.21
C GLY A 89 -1.29 7.32 19.69
#